data_AF-A0A073K283-F1
#
_entry.id   AF-A0A073K283-F1
#
_cell.length_a   1.000
_cell.length_b   1.000
_cell.length_c   1.000
_cell.angle_alpha   90.00
_cell.angle_beta   90.00
_cell.angle_gamma   90.00
#
_symmetry.space_group_name_H-M   'P 1'
#
loop_
_entity.id
_entity.type
_entity.pdbx_description
1 polymer ?
#
loop_
_entity_poly.entity_id
_entity_poly.type
_entity_poly.pdbx_seq_one_letter_code
_entity_poly.pdbx_strand_id
1 'polypeptide(L)'
;MKREDRVQLLERNIFYMDTCNSFENLMQKVENEADIFELINIMTNFILKNQMYLNSKEFNDLFLTIETFVNFSNSNNYSTTNMKEKYEDIKVKFRKLSEYMRRKVQTNVYFWSTDPLQLNLHVRKKNYLNCKKIHSNCDLSMLKNKNEELHILLVDKIYHEQFYKDIKKVGFDKILIYEDFINELYNSTILMYYKNYDYNYLKNIMEYTKKSVDIDTLIVGLSYSLFGIEAAKLRKQAVNLSLASQDMYYSFKILKELIDKNKSIKNCIIGVAYYSFHFDLSKGSEAFRIKDVYYPLFKDRHHYEILDEQNNREHDSLEKFVSNESRILLDINSLESKIMDLYYKNEGLSYFNSHIVRKNASLLGDQSLLDLTVEKKIVLGKDRAQRHNKALKHKETVKENEKVFSDMLKYLNKKNIKPIIVVFPTTVYYKDHLDSAFKEEFYNKLNTFKKEHIFSVVDLFERNDFNENDCLDLDHLDLEGAIKVTNILNNHLT
;
A
#
# COMPACT_ATOMS: atom_id res chain seq x y z
N MET A 1 -22.88 46.46 -1.49
CA MET A 1 -22.18 45.27 -0.97
C MET A 1 -20.91 45.72 -0.27
N LYS A 2 -20.76 45.41 1.03
CA LYS A 2 -19.60 45.78 1.83
C LYS A 2 -18.42 44.86 1.48
N ARG A 3 -17.20 45.37 1.67
CA ARG A 3 -15.91 44.71 1.38
C ARG A 3 -15.72 43.36 2.10
N GLU A 4 -16.58 43.07 3.07
CA GLU A 4 -16.69 41.84 3.86
C GLU A 4 -17.23 40.64 3.06
N ASP A 5 -17.86 40.85 1.89
CA ASP A 5 -18.36 39.73 1.05
C ASP A 5 -17.30 39.16 0.10
N ARG A 6 -16.05 39.66 0.13
CA ARG A 6 -14.90 39.04 -0.59
C ARG A 6 -14.17 38.01 0.27
N VAL A 7 -14.92 37.36 1.14
CA VAL A 7 -14.65 36.04 1.74
C VAL A 7 -14.84 34.94 0.65
N GLN A 8 -14.26 35.13 -0.53
CA GLN A 8 -14.15 34.08 -1.56
C GLN A 8 -12.68 34.03 -1.98
N LEU A 9 -11.86 33.42 -1.13
CA LEU A 9 -11.42 32.00 -1.20
C LEU A 9 -10.26 31.79 -2.17
N LEU A 10 -9.07 32.17 -1.71
CA LEU A 10 -7.91 31.29 -1.58
C LEU A 10 -7.18 31.82 -0.33
N GLU A 11 -7.65 31.37 0.83
CA GLU A 11 -6.88 30.53 1.73
C GLU A 11 -5.56 31.17 2.09
N ARG A 12 -5.52 31.71 3.31
CA ARG A 12 -4.26 32.02 3.93
C ARG A 12 -3.39 30.77 3.86
N ASN A 13 -2.28 30.84 3.14
CA ASN A 13 -1.56 29.70 2.59
C ASN A 13 -1.04 28.80 3.73
N ILE A 14 -1.82 27.81 4.17
CA ILE A 14 -1.40 26.76 5.11
C ILE A 14 -0.15 26.03 4.55
N PHE A 15 0.01 26.11 3.23
CA PHE A 15 1.10 25.59 2.41
C PHE A 15 2.24 26.58 2.19
N TYR A 16 2.34 27.68 2.95
CA TYR A 16 3.40 28.69 2.73
C TYR A 16 4.80 28.07 2.80
N MET A 17 5.01 27.08 3.69
CA MET A 17 6.27 26.35 3.80
C MET A 17 6.60 25.52 2.56
N ASP A 18 5.63 24.77 2.05
CA ASP A 18 5.79 23.99 0.82
C ASP A 18 6.00 24.92 -0.37
N THR A 19 5.25 26.03 -0.42
CA THR A 19 5.40 27.07 -1.44
C THR A 19 6.81 27.68 -1.41
N CYS A 20 7.32 28.02 -0.21
CA CYS A 20 8.69 28.50 -0.02
C CYS A 20 9.73 27.48 -0.50
N ASN A 21 9.58 26.21 -0.11
CA ASN A 21 10.48 25.14 -0.55
C ASN A 21 10.42 24.93 -2.08
N SER A 22 9.22 24.98 -2.69
CA SER A 22 9.05 24.86 -4.14
C SER A 22 9.74 25.99 -4.89
N PHE A 23 9.58 27.24 -4.46
CA PHE A 23 10.30 28.36 -5.05
C PHE A 23 11.81 28.27 -4.85
N GLU A 24 12.29 27.89 -3.66
CA GLU A 24 13.72 27.66 -3.41
C GLU A 24 14.30 26.58 -4.34
N ASN A 25 13.56 25.49 -4.57
CA ASN A 25 13.95 24.42 -5.49
C ASN A 25 13.93 24.89 -6.95
N LEU A 26 12.92 25.65 -7.38
CA LEU A 26 12.87 26.22 -8.74
C LEU A 26 14.04 27.19 -8.96
N MET A 27 14.35 28.05 -7.98
CA MET A 27 15.47 28.99 -8.04
C MET A 27 16.83 28.28 -8.20
N GLN A 28 16.99 27.06 -7.68
CA GLN A 28 18.21 26.25 -7.83
C GLN A 28 18.34 25.61 -9.22
N LYS A 29 17.25 25.47 -9.96
CA LYS A 29 17.19 24.82 -11.28
C LYS A 29 17.26 25.80 -12.46
N VAL A 30 17.41 27.09 -12.18
CA VAL A 30 17.53 28.13 -13.21
C VAL A 30 18.92 28.04 -13.85
N GLU A 31 18.98 27.77 -15.14
CA GLU A 31 20.21 27.65 -15.93
C GLU A 31 20.34 28.76 -16.97
N ASN A 32 19.22 29.27 -17.48
CA ASN A 32 19.19 30.23 -18.58
C ASN A 32 18.18 31.38 -18.35
N GLU A 33 18.15 32.31 -19.31
CA GLU A 33 17.29 33.50 -19.28
C GLU A 33 15.79 33.17 -19.35
N ALA A 34 15.40 32.16 -20.12
CA ALA A 34 14.00 31.73 -20.21
C ALA A 34 13.49 31.18 -18.88
N ASP A 35 14.32 30.40 -18.17
CA ASP A 35 13.97 29.87 -16.83
C ASP A 35 13.72 31.00 -15.82
N ILE A 36 14.50 32.08 -15.91
CA ILE A 36 14.31 33.26 -15.05
C ILE A 36 12.94 33.89 -15.33
N PHE A 37 12.60 34.15 -16.59
CA PHE A 37 11.31 34.74 -16.94
C PHE A 37 10.13 33.85 -16.54
N GLU A 38 10.23 32.53 -16.73
CA GLU A 38 9.21 31.59 -16.28
C GLU A 38 9.00 31.66 -14.77
N LEU A 39 10.10 31.61 -14.00
CA LEU A 39 10.04 31.70 -12.54
C LEU A 39 9.44 33.04 -12.08
N ILE A 40 9.84 34.16 -12.69
CA ILE A 40 9.28 35.48 -12.37
C ILE A 40 7.78 35.56 -12.67
N ASN A 41 7.30 34.93 -13.75
CA ASN A 41 5.87 34.85 -14.04
C ASN A 41 5.12 34.04 -12.96
N ILE A 42 5.68 32.92 -12.50
CA ILE A 42 5.12 32.13 -11.40
C ILE A 42 5.09 32.95 -10.10
N MET A 43 6.19 33.65 -9.78
CA MET A 43 6.29 34.50 -8.59
C MET A 43 5.34 35.70 -8.64
N THR A 44 5.16 36.32 -9.80
CA THR A 44 4.22 37.44 -10.00
C THR A 44 2.79 36.98 -9.76
N ASN A 45 2.40 35.83 -10.33
CA ASN A 45 1.11 35.21 -10.07
C ASN A 45 0.91 34.89 -8.59
N PHE A 46 1.95 34.38 -7.92
CA PHE A 46 1.92 34.17 -6.48
C PHE A 46 1.68 35.48 -5.72
N ILE A 47 2.42 36.55 -6.02
CA ILE A 47 2.26 37.82 -5.30
C ILE A 47 0.88 38.44 -5.54
N LEU A 48 0.39 38.44 -6.79
CA LEU A 48 -0.94 38.96 -7.14
C LEU A 48 -2.05 38.23 -6.37
N LYS A 49 -1.96 36.89 -6.27
CA LYS A 49 -2.92 36.08 -5.50
C LYS A 49 -2.81 36.31 -3.99
N ASN A 50 -1.68 36.82 -3.49
CA ASN A 50 -1.37 36.97 -2.08
C ASN A 50 -1.28 38.44 -1.63
N GLN A 51 -1.85 39.40 -2.39
CA GLN A 51 -1.81 40.83 -2.06
C GLN A 51 -2.38 41.17 -0.67
N MET A 52 -3.24 40.33 -0.10
CA MET A 52 -3.73 40.52 1.28
C MET A 52 -2.64 40.45 2.36
N TYR A 53 -1.45 39.95 2.04
CA TYR A 53 -0.27 39.89 2.92
C TYR A 53 0.67 41.10 2.84
N LEU A 54 0.29 42.15 2.08
CA LEU A 54 1.02 43.43 1.89
C LEU A 54 1.34 44.19 3.21
N ASN A 55 0.94 43.70 4.38
CA ASN A 55 1.27 44.32 5.66
C ASN A 55 2.64 43.87 6.22
N SER A 56 3.31 42.88 5.60
CA SER A 56 4.69 42.52 5.96
C SER A 56 5.71 43.27 5.11
N LYS A 57 6.77 43.78 5.75
CA LYS A 57 7.85 44.50 5.07
C LYS A 57 8.53 43.60 4.03
N GLU A 58 8.71 42.34 4.36
CA GLU A 58 9.41 41.35 3.55
C GLU A 58 8.65 41.01 2.27
N PHE A 59 7.31 40.94 2.32
CA PHE A 59 6.50 40.73 1.13
C PHE A 59 6.49 41.96 0.22
N ASN A 60 6.39 43.16 0.80
CA ASN A 60 6.46 44.41 0.04
C ASN A 60 7.82 44.60 -0.64
N ASP A 61 8.91 44.30 0.07
CA ASP A 61 10.26 44.33 -0.47
C ASP A 61 10.39 43.39 -1.69
N LEU A 62 9.82 42.19 -1.60
CA LEU A 62 9.81 41.24 -2.73
C LEU A 62 8.97 41.77 -3.89
N PHE A 63 7.76 42.26 -3.63
CA PHE A 63 6.88 42.81 -4.65
C PHE A 63 7.53 43.95 -5.44
N LEU A 64 8.11 44.94 -4.74
CA LEU A 64 8.80 46.07 -5.37
C LEU A 64 10.01 45.61 -6.21
N THR A 65 10.71 44.58 -5.75
CA THR A 65 11.88 44.04 -6.48
C THR A 65 11.45 43.33 -7.76
N ILE A 66 10.35 42.56 -7.73
CA ILE A 66 9.76 41.96 -8.93
C ILE A 66 9.23 43.02 -9.90
N GLU A 67 8.53 44.04 -9.41
CA GLU A 67 8.07 45.16 -10.24
C GLU A 67 9.25 45.87 -10.93
N THR A 68 10.34 46.11 -10.19
CA THR A 68 11.58 46.69 -10.72
C THR A 68 12.20 45.81 -11.81
N PHE A 69 12.19 44.49 -11.62
CA PHE A 69 12.66 43.53 -12.63
C PHE A 69 11.80 43.59 -13.90
N VAL A 70 10.47 43.53 -13.77
CA VAL A 70 9.54 43.57 -14.91
C VAL A 70 9.68 44.88 -15.69
N ASN A 71 9.76 46.02 -14.99
CA ASN A 71 9.95 47.33 -15.62
C ASN A 71 11.31 47.43 -16.33
N PHE A 72 12.37 46.87 -15.76
CA PHE A 72 13.68 46.81 -16.40
C PHE A 72 13.67 45.97 -17.68
N SER A 73 13.03 44.79 -17.64
CA SER A 73 12.93 43.89 -18.79
C SER A 73 12.14 44.49 -19.97
N ASN A 74 11.27 45.47 -19.70
CA ASN A 74 10.52 46.20 -20.73
C ASN A 74 11.20 47.52 -21.16
N SER A 75 12.40 47.82 -20.67
CA SER A 75 13.10 49.08 -20.94
C SER A 75 14.08 48.98 -22.10
N ASN A 76 14.38 50.12 -22.74
CA ASN A 76 15.40 50.22 -23.80
C ASN A 76 16.84 49.96 -23.31
N ASN A 77 17.05 49.82 -22.00
CA ASN A 77 18.37 49.60 -21.38
C ASN A 77 18.58 48.14 -20.93
N TYR A 78 17.83 47.20 -21.52
CA TYR A 78 17.93 45.78 -21.20
C TYR A 78 19.31 45.20 -21.51
N SER A 79 19.85 44.41 -20.59
CA SER A 79 21.02 43.56 -20.83
C SER A 79 20.94 42.30 -19.98
N THR A 80 21.41 41.18 -20.52
CA THR A 80 21.40 39.88 -19.82
C THR A 80 22.20 39.93 -18.51
N THR A 81 23.30 40.69 -18.46
CA THR A 81 24.10 40.87 -17.23
C THR A 81 23.29 41.55 -16.13
N ASN A 82 22.66 42.69 -16.43
CA ASN A 82 21.88 43.45 -15.45
C ASN A 82 20.59 42.71 -15.06
N MET A 83 20.01 41.92 -15.97
CA MET A 83 18.87 41.06 -15.67
C MET A 83 19.24 40.00 -14.63
N LYS A 84 20.38 39.32 -14.79
CA LYS A 84 20.89 38.36 -13.81
C LYS A 84 21.14 38.99 -12.45
N GLU A 85 21.71 40.20 -12.40
CA GLU A 85 21.89 40.94 -11.15
C GLU A 85 20.56 41.23 -10.44
N LYS A 86 19.55 41.70 -11.17
CA LYS A 86 18.21 41.93 -10.61
C LYS A 86 17.52 40.64 -10.16
N TYR A 87 17.79 39.52 -10.83
CA TYR A 87 17.30 38.22 -10.40
C TYR A 87 17.97 37.76 -9.08
N GLU A 88 19.27 38.04 -8.88
CA GLU A 88 19.93 37.80 -7.58
C GLU A 88 19.26 38.59 -6.45
N ASP A 89 18.89 39.86 -6.70
CA ASP A 89 18.16 40.67 -5.72
C ASP A 89 16.81 40.02 -5.35
N ILE A 90 16.07 39.50 -6.34
CA ILE A 90 14.82 38.77 -6.11
C ILE A 90 15.05 37.56 -5.21
N LYS A 91 16.10 36.76 -5.47
CA LYS A 91 16.45 35.61 -4.61
C LYS A 91 16.74 36.05 -3.18
N VAL A 92 17.48 37.14 -2.99
CA VAL A 92 17.76 37.69 -1.65
C VAL A 92 16.49 38.12 -0.94
N LYS A 93 15.59 38.85 -1.62
CA LYS A 93 14.32 39.28 -1.03
C LYS A 93 13.39 38.10 -0.73
N PHE A 94 13.35 37.12 -1.62
CA PHE A 94 12.55 35.92 -1.42
C PHE A 94 13.04 35.11 -0.22
N ARG A 95 14.36 34.94 -0.04
CA ARG A 95 14.93 34.29 1.16
C ARG A 95 14.52 35.00 2.44
N LYS A 96 14.55 36.34 2.47
CA LYS A 96 14.09 37.13 3.63
C LYS A 96 12.60 36.91 3.92
N LEU A 97 11.75 36.86 2.89
CA LEU A 97 10.34 36.52 3.03
C LEU A 97 10.17 35.08 3.56
N SER A 98 10.87 34.11 2.98
CA SER A 98 10.85 32.71 3.41
C SER A 98 11.24 32.57 4.89
N GLU A 99 12.33 33.23 5.32
CA GLU A 99 12.77 33.26 6.72
C GLU A 99 11.75 33.93 7.65
N TYR A 100 11.18 35.06 7.24
CA TYR A 100 10.12 35.73 7.98
C TYR A 100 8.92 34.82 8.19
N MET A 101 8.41 34.22 7.11
CA MET A 101 7.26 33.31 7.15
C MET A 101 7.56 32.08 8.02
N ARG A 102 8.75 31.48 7.91
CA ARG A 102 9.21 30.35 8.73
C ARG A 102 9.27 30.68 10.23
N ARG A 103 9.61 31.91 10.59
CA ARG A 103 9.77 32.33 12.00
C ARG A 103 8.51 32.89 12.62
N LYS A 104 7.67 33.58 11.85
CA LYS A 104 6.58 34.42 12.38
C LYS A 104 5.21 33.83 12.17
N VAL A 105 4.98 33.10 11.07
CA VAL A 105 3.68 32.49 10.81
C VAL A 105 3.59 31.19 11.61
N GLN A 106 2.75 31.19 12.62
CA GLN A 106 2.42 30.01 13.43
C GLN A 106 1.03 29.52 13.02
N THR A 107 0.91 28.23 12.74
CA THR A 107 -0.36 27.58 12.39
C THR A 107 -0.87 26.80 13.58
N ASN A 108 -2.00 27.21 14.12
CA ASN A 108 -2.72 26.50 15.17
C ASN A 108 -3.80 25.62 14.53
N VAL A 109 -3.71 24.32 14.77
CA VAL A 109 -4.71 23.32 14.37
C VAL A 109 -5.54 22.97 15.59
N TYR A 110 -6.82 23.34 15.55
CA TYR A 110 -7.79 23.07 16.59
C TYR A 110 -8.59 21.82 16.25
N PHE A 111 -8.60 20.85 17.15
CA PHE A 111 -9.39 19.63 17.04
C PHE A 111 -10.63 19.75 17.90
N TRP A 112 -11.79 19.90 17.27
CA TRP A 112 -13.09 19.87 17.91
C TRP A 112 -13.91 18.70 17.35
N SER A 113 -13.43 17.50 17.62
CA SER A 113 -14.05 16.27 17.15
C SER A 113 -14.01 15.18 18.22
N THR A 114 -14.84 14.16 18.04
CA THR A 114 -14.79 12.89 18.76
C THR A 114 -13.46 12.15 18.56
N ASP A 115 -12.77 12.44 17.44
CA ASP A 115 -11.43 11.99 17.07
C ASP A 115 -11.14 10.49 17.36
N PRO A 116 -11.96 9.55 16.85
CA PRO A 116 -11.77 8.12 17.10
C PRO A 116 -10.41 7.59 16.62
N LEU A 117 -9.81 8.21 15.59
CA LEU A 117 -8.50 7.82 15.07
C LEU A 117 -7.33 8.49 15.80
N GLN A 118 -7.63 9.41 16.73
CA GLN A 118 -6.65 10.20 17.46
C GLN A 118 -5.72 10.97 16.52
N LEU A 119 -6.26 11.55 15.45
CA LEU A 119 -5.54 12.33 14.44
C LEU A 119 -4.66 13.40 15.08
N ASN A 120 -5.09 13.94 16.22
CA ASN A 120 -4.32 14.92 16.98
C ASN A 120 -2.90 14.43 17.36
N LEU A 121 -2.70 13.12 17.55
CA LEU A 121 -1.40 12.50 17.86
C LEU A 121 -0.53 12.30 16.62
N HIS A 122 -1.14 12.38 15.44
CA HIS A 122 -0.51 12.19 14.15
C HIS A 122 -0.23 13.53 13.45
N VAL A 123 -0.46 14.66 14.11
CA VAL A 123 -0.06 15.97 13.58
C VAL A 123 1.46 16.02 13.41
N ARG A 124 1.94 16.46 12.25
CA ARG A 124 3.39 16.56 12.00
C ARG A 124 4.06 17.43 13.03
N LYS A 125 5.15 16.93 13.60
CA LYS A 125 6.01 17.70 14.52
C LYS A 125 6.80 18.73 13.73
N LYS A 126 6.26 19.94 13.62
CA LYS A 126 6.92 21.11 13.01
C LYS A 126 6.84 22.29 13.97
N ASN A 127 7.90 23.08 14.04
CA ASN A 127 8.00 24.23 14.95
C ASN A 127 6.98 25.35 14.66
N TYR A 128 6.32 25.30 13.50
CA TYR A 128 5.27 26.22 13.09
C TYR A 128 3.86 25.62 13.19
N LEU A 129 3.70 24.34 13.56
CA LEU A 129 2.41 23.68 13.73
C LEU A 129 2.14 23.44 15.22
N ASN A 130 1.11 24.09 15.74
CA ASN A 130 0.64 23.93 17.10
C ASN A 130 -0.70 23.19 17.10
N CYS A 131 -0.78 22.06 17.79
CA CYS A 131 -2.02 21.28 17.91
C CYS A 131 -2.73 21.62 19.24
N LYS A 132 -4.03 21.91 19.19
CA LYS A 132 -4.86 22.23 20.38
C LYS A 132 -6.17 21.45 20.32
N LYS A 133 -6.56 20.80 21.41
CA LYS A 133 -7.90 20.19 21.52
C LYS A 133 -8.90 21.19 22.08
N ILE A 134 -10.10 21.21 21.49
CA ILE A 134 -11.24 21.99 21.96
C ILE A 134 -12.20 21.02 22.65
N HIS A 135 -12.53 21.30 23.91
CA HIS A 135 -13.55 20.54 24.63
C HIS A 135 -14.96 20.96 24.18
N SER A 136 -15.94 20.06 24.27
CA SER A 136 -17.33 20.31 23.85
C SER A 136 -17.98 21.55 24.49
N ASN A 137 -17.54 21.93 25.69
CA ASN A 137 -18.05 23.08 26.44
C ASN A 137 -17.21 24.36 26.24
N CYS A 138 -16.31 24.39 25.25
CA CYS A 138 -15.41 25.53 25.04
C CYS A 138 -16.15 26.73 24.44
N ASP A 139 -16.01 27.89 25.08
CA ASP A 139 -16.42 29.16 24.49
C ASP A 139 -15.44 29.57 23.38
N LEU A 140 -15.86 29.37 22.13
CA LEU A 140 -15.11 29.71 20.93
C LEU A 140 -14.70 31.19 20.88
N SER A 141 -15.40 32.09 21.57
CA SER A 141 -15.07 33.52 21.59
C SER A 141 -13.71 33.82 22.24
N MET A 142 -13.16 32.87 23.01
CA MET A 142 -11.82 32.97 23.60
C MET A 142 -10.70 32.68 22.59
N LEU A 143 -11.01 32.08 21.43
CA LEU A 143 -10.05 31.78 20.36
C LEU A 143 -9.82 33.00 19.44
N LYS A 144 -9.58 34.17 20.03
CA LYS A 144 -9.42 35.41 19.26
C LYS A 144 -8.24 35.34 18.30
N ASN A 145 -8.52 35.66 17.05
CA ASN A 145 -7.58 35.68 15.94
C ASN A 145 -6.49 36.75 16.18
N LYS A 146 -5.23 36.33 16.30
CA LYS A 146 -4.09 37.26 16.25
C LYS A 146 -3.69 37.42 14.79
N ASN A 147 -3.48 38.65 14.32
CA ASN A 147 -3.22 38.94 12.91
C ASN A 147 -2.02 38.19 12.28
N GLU A 148 -1.11 37.62 13.08
CA GLU A 148 0.10 36.92 12.65
C GLU A 148 -0.01 35.38 12.68
N GLU A 149 -1.08 34.81 13.24
CA GLU A 149 -1.27 33.37 13.37
C GLU A 149 -2.31 32.85 12.37
N LEU A 150 -2.09 31.62 11.86
CA LEU A 150 -3.07 30.86 11.10
C LEU A 150 -3.86 29.97 12.05
N HIS A 151 -5.18 29.87 11.84
CA HIS A 151 -6.07 29.06 12.65
C HIS A 151 -6.89 28.12 11.76
N ILE A 152 -6.65 26.83 11.91
CA ILE A 152 -7.38 25.75 11.22
C ILE A 152 -8.26 25.05 12.23
N LEU A 153 -9.53 24.85 11.91
CA LEU A 153 -10.45 24.06 12.71
C LEU A 153 -10.73 22.74 12.01
N LEU A 154 -10.39 21.62 12.64
CA LEU A 154 -10.91 20.30 12.29
C LEU A 154 -12.07 19.99 13.23
N VAL A 155 -13.27 19.82 12.70
CA VAL A 155 -14.50 19.75 13.50
C VAL A 155 -15.44 18.66 12.99
N ASP A 156 -16.11 17.95 13.92
CA ASP A 156 -17.17 17.01 13.54
C ASP A 156 -18.31 17.75 12.83
N LYS A 157 -18.89 17.12 11.81
CA LYS A 157 -19.98 17.71 11.02
C LYS A 157 -21.13 18.21 11.89
N ILE A 158 -21.51 17.43 12.91
CA ILE A 158 -22.58 17.77 13.84
C ILE A 158 -22.26 19.06 14.61
N TYR A 159 -21.03 19.21 15.10
CA TYR A 159 -20.62 20.44 15.81
C TYR A 159 -20.51 21.62 14.86
N HIS A 160 -20.04 21.42 13.63
CA HIS A 160 -20.00 22.47 12.63
C HIS A 160 -21.40 23.02 12.32
N GLU A 161 -22.38 22.14 12.14
CA GLU A 161 -23.78 22.52 11.87
C GLU A 161 -24.42 23.21 13.09
N GLN A 162 -24.23 22.66 14.28
CA GLN A 162 -24.80 23.20 15.52
C GLN A 162 -24.22 24.58 15.88
N PHE A 163 -22.90 24.77 15.73
CA PHE A 163 -22.18 25.97 16.16
C PHE A 163 -21.76 26.87 14.99
N TYR A 164 -22.38 26.71 13.81
CA TYR A 164 -22.02 27.42 12.58
C TYR A 164 -21.85 28.94 12.77
N LYS A 165 -22.79 29.58 13.47
CA LYS A 165 -22.75 31.03 13.71
C LYS A 165 -21.55 31.45 14.56
N ASP A 166 -21.16 30.65 15.53
CA ASP A 166 -20.06 30.99 16.44
C ASP A 166 -18.70 30.68 15.81
N ILE A 167 -18.58 29.56 15.08
CA ILE A 167 -17.42 29.24 14.24
C ILE A 167 -17.18 30.38 13.23
N LYS A 168 -18.24 30.87 12.58
CA LYS A 168 -18.14 31.98 11.62
C LYS A 168 -17.68 33.30 12.28
N LYS A 169 -18.08 33.57 13.53
CA LYS A 169 -17.64 34.77 14.28
C LYS A 169 -16.15 34.72 14.64
N VAL A 170 -15.60 33.54 14.94
CA VAL A 170 -14.16 33.39 15.23
C VAL A 170 -13.31 33.70 14.01
N GLY A 171 -13.79 33.32 12.82
CA GLY A 171 -13.09 33.58 11.56
C GLY A 171 -11.84 32.72 11.41
N PHE A 172 -11.99 31.40 11.53
CA PHE A 172 -10.93 30.44 11.18
C PHE A 172 -10.53 30.60 9.71
N ASP A 173 -9.25 30.40 9.43
CA ASP A 173 -8.68 30.55 8.09
C ASP A 173 -9.03 29.37 7.18
N LYS A 174 -9.23 28.20 7.79
CA LYS A 174 -9.72 26.99 7.14
C LYS A 174 -10.52 26.18 8.14
N ILE A 175 -11.63 25.63 7.67
CA ILE A 175 -12.46 24.68 8.41
C ILE A 175 -12.44 23.37 7.62
N LEU A 176 -12.06 22.30 8.29
CA LEU A 176 -12.03 20.94 7.77
C LEU A 176 -13.09 20.13 8.52
N ILE A 177 -13.97 19.47 7.77
CA ILE A 177 -14.95 18.55 8.35
C ILE A 177 -14.24 17.22 8.61
N TYR A 178 -14.28 16.76 9.86
CA TYR A 178 -13.54 15.58 10.32
C TYR A 178 -13.90 14.34 9.48
N GLU A 179 -15.18 14.11 9.23
CA GLU A 179 -15.67 12.95 8.49
C GLU A 179 -15.23 12.95 7.03
N ASP A 180 -15.30 14.10 6.35
CA ASP A 180 -14.82 14.24 4.96
C ASP A 180 -13.32 13.97 4.87
N PHE A 181 -12.58 14.47 5.87
CA PHE A 181 -11.14 14.29 5.98
C PHE A 181 -10.74 12.82 6.23
N ILE A 182 -11.47 12.10 7.08
CA ILE A 182 -11.26 10.65 7.26
C ILE A 182 -11.63 9.86 6.01
N ASN A 183 -12.73 10.22 5.33
CA ASN A 183 -13.14 9.56 4.09
C ASN A 183 -12.09 9.72 2.99
N GLU A 184 -11.47 10.90 2.88
CA GLU A 184 -10.36 11.14 1.95
C GLU A 184 -9.18 10.22 2.27
N LEU A 185 -8.70 10.19 3.52
CA LEU A 185 -7.61 9.32 3.94
C LEU A 185 -7.91 7.82 3.70
N TYR A 186 -9.12 7.38 4.01
CA TYR A 186 -9.57 6.02 3.79
C TYR A 186 -9.53 5.67 2.30
N ASN A 187 -10.20 6.47 1.46
CA ASN A 187 -10.27 6.23 0.01
C ASN A 187 -8.88 6.24 -0.63
N SER A 188 -8.01 7.17 -0.24
CA SER A 188 -6.63 7.25 -0.74
C SER A 188 -5.79 6.04 -0.33
N THR A 189 -6.01 5.52 0.88
CA THR A 189 -5.36 4.28 1.35
C THR A 189 -5.84 3.08 0.56
N ILE A 190 -7.14 2.96 0.31
CA ILE A 190 -7.72 1.86 -0.48
C ILE A 190 -7.26 1.93 -1.94
N LEU A 191 -7.19 3.12 -2.52
CA LEU A 191 -6.66 3.33 -3.87
C LEU A 191 -5.19 2.89 -3.98
N MET A 192 -4.35 3.29 -3.02
CA MET A 192 -2.95 2.84 -2.93
C MET A 192 -2.86 1.32 -2.78
N TYR A 193 -3.69 0.75 -1.89
CA TYR A 193 -3.73 -0.67 -1.60
C TYR A 193 -3.98 -1.49 -2.87
N TYR A 194 -5.00 -1.13 -3.67
CA TYR A 194 -5.33 -1.83 -4.91
C TYR A 194 -4.40 -1.56 -6.10
N LYS A 195 -3.62 -0.47 -6.07
CA LYS A 195 -2.64 -0.18 -7.14
C LYS A 195 -1.56 -1.25 -7.28
N ASN A 196 -1.13 -1.84 -6.15
CA ASN A 196 -0.26 -3.02 -6.13
C ASN A 196 -0.80 -4.02 -5.10
N TYR A 197 -1.92 -4.64 -5.46
CA TYR A 197 -2.74 -5.43 -4.55
C TYR A 197 -1.97 -6.57 -3.89
N ASP A 198 -1.18 -7.36 -4.64
CA ASP A 198 -0.44 -8.50 -4.10
C ASP A 198 0.59 -8.09 -3.04
N TYR A 199 1.35 -7.02 -3.32
CA TYR A 199 2.30 -6.47 -2.37
C TYR A 199 1.61 -5.94 -1.13
N ASN A 200 0.58 -5.12 -1.31
CA ASN A 200 -0.09 -4.47 -0.19
C ASN A 200 -0.86 -5.47 0.66
N TYR A 201 -1.51 -6.47 0.06
CA TYR A 201 -2.12 -7.58 0.77
C TYR A 201 -1.09 -8.29 1.64
N LEU A 202 0.00 -8.77 1.04
CA LEU A 202 1.00 -9.54 1.76
C LEU A 202 1.71 -8.72 2.84
N LYS A 203 2.08 -7.46 2.56
CA LYS A 203 2.65 -6.51 3.53
C LYS A 203 1.74 -6.37 4.75
N ASN A 204 0.48 -6.03 4.51
CA ASN A 204 -0.45 -5.68 5.58
C ASN A 204 -0.89 -6.90 6.39
N ILE A 205 -1.16 -8.04 5.76
CA ILE A 205 -1.50 -9.26 6.50
C ILE A 205 -0.31 -9.77 7.32
N MET A 206 0.94 -9.61 6.84
CA MET A 206 2.14 -9.92 7.61
C MET A 206 2.26 -9.00 8.83
N GLU A 207 2.05 -7.69 8.68
CA GLU A 207 2.08 -6.74 9.81
C GLU A 207 0.98 -7.01 10.83
N TYR A 208 -0.23 -7.33 10.38
CA TYR A 208 -1.33 -7.77 11.24
C TYR A 208 -0.94 -9.03 12.02
N THR A 209 -0.39 -10.03 11.31
CA THR A 209 0.01 -11.31 11.91
C THR A 209 1.13 -11.16 12.94
N LYS A 210 2.08 -10.23 12.74
CA LYS A 210 3.14 -9.95 13.73
C LYS A 210 2.59 -9.41 15.05
N LYS A 211 1.46 -8.69 15.01
CA LYS A 211 0.85 -8.02 16.18
C LYS A 211 -0.23 -8.87 16.86
N SER A 212 -0.88 -9.76 16.11
CA SER A 212 -1.97 -10.59 16.63
C SER A 212 -1.47 -11.72 17.53
N VAL A 213 -2.16 -11.93 18.65
CA VAL A 213 -1.94 -13.05 19.57
C VAL A 213 -2.92 -14.21 19.33
N ASP A 214 -3.89 -14.02 18.44
CA ASP A 214 -4.99 -14.94 18.23
C ASP A 214 -4.78 -15.86 17.02
N ILE A 215 -3.96 -15.43 16.04
CA ILE A 215 -3.60 -16.26 14.90
C ILE A 215 -2.73 -17.41 15.38
N ASP A 216 -3.14 -18.65 15.09
CA ASP A 216 -2.35 -19.85 15.42
C ASP A 216 -1.94 -20.67 14.19
N THR A 217 -2.47 -20.34 13.02
CA THR A 217 -2.29 -21.12 11.79
C THR A 217 -1.88 -20.20 10.65
N LEU A 218 -0.72 -20.50 10.04
CA LEU A 218 -0.27 -19.85 8.82
C LEU A 218 -0.55 -20.76 7.63
N ILE A 219 -1.00 -20.18 6.51
CA ILE A 219 -1.11 -20.88 5.22
C ILE A 219 -0.13 -20.19 4.26
N VAL A 220 0.76 -20.96 3.64
CA VAL A 220 1.71 -20.48 2.62
C VAL A 220 1.69 -21.41 1.40
N GLY A 221 2.15 -20.92 0.27
CA GLY A 221 2.24 -21.69 -0.97
C GLY A 221 1.70 -20.95 -2.18
N LEU A 222 1.63 -21.67 -3.29
CA LEU A 222 1.22 -21.12 -4.59
C LEU A 222 -0.31 -20.94 -4.71
N SER A 223 -0.77 -20.61 -5.92
CA SER A 223 -2.18 -20.34 -6.25
C SER A 223 -3.14 -21.40 -5.72
N TYR A 224 -2.76 -22.68 -5.69
CA TYR A 224 -3.62 -23.76 -5.19
C TYR A 224 -4.07 -23.52 -3.74
N SER A 225 -3.19 -23.03 -2.86
CA SER A 225 -3.56 -22.64 -1.49
C SER A 225 -4.24 -21.28 -1.39
N LEU A 226 -3.91 -20.34 -2.28
CA LEU A 226 -4.60 -19.05 -2.35
C LEU A 226 -6.09 -19.26 -2.69
N PHE A 227 -6.38 -20.07 -3.71
CA PHE A 227 -7.73 -20.34 -4.18
C PHE A 227 -8.43 -21.41 -3.35
N GLY A 228 -7.72 -22.45 -2.92
CA GLY A 228 -8.30 -23.65 -2.35
C GLY A 228 -8.51 -23.66 -0.84
N ILE A 229 -8.22 -22.57 -0.12
CA ILE A 229 -8.46 -22.49 1.33
C ILE A 229 -9.20 -21.22 1.73
N GLU A 230 -10.34 -21.39 2.40
CA GLU A 230 -11.09 -20.33 3.06
C GLU A 230 -10.63 -20.18 4.51
N ALA A 231 -9.60 -19.35 4.73
CA ALA A 231 -8.99 -19.20 6.05
C ALA A 231 -9.99 -18.82 7.15
N ALA A 232 -10.97 -17.98 6.84
CA ALA A 232 -12.04 -17.57 7.77
C ALA A 232 -12.97 -18.71 8.21
N LYS A 233 -12.96 -19.86 7.52
CA LYS A 233 -13.76 -21.05 7.83
C LYS A 233 -12.94 -22.16 8.49
N LEU A 234 -11.66 -21.94 8.74
CA LEU A 234 -10.88 -22.83 9.60
C LEU A 234 -11.35 -22.69 11.05
N ARG A 235 -11.40 -23.81 11.78
CA ARG A 235 -11.75 -23.87 13.22
C ARG A 235 -10.73 -23.11 14.07
N LYS A 236 -9.53 -22.94 13.54
CA LYS A 236 -8.45 -22.20 14.16
C LYS A 236 -8.24 -20.89 13.42
N GLN A 237 -7.88 -19.83 14.14
CA GLN A 237 -7.66 -18.53 13.52
C GLN A 237 -6.43 -18.57 12.62
N ALA A 238 -6.67 -18.36 11.34
CA ALA A 238 -5.68 -18.55 10.30
C ALA A 238 -5.57 -17.32 9.40
N VAL A 239 -4.40 -17.15 8.82
CA VAL A 239 -4.14 -16.16 7.76
C VAL A 239 -3.57 -16.87 6.53
N ASN A 240 -4.07 -16.47 5.36
CA ASN A 240 -3.58 -17.00 4.09
C ASN A 240 -2.54 -16.06 3.48
N LEU A 241 -1.29 -16.50 3.46
CA LEU A 241 -0.13 -15.74 2.97
C LEU A 241 0.30 -16.20 1.57
N SER A 242 -0.45 -17.12 0.98
CA SER A 242 -0.21 -17.63 -0.36
C SER A 242 -0.47 -16.56 -1.42
N LEU A 243 0.31 -16.61 -2.50
CA LEU A 243 0.11 -15.78 -3.69
C LEU A 243 0.21 -16.65 -4.94
N ALA A 244 -0.29 -16.13 -6.07
CA ALA A 244 -0.08 -16.78 -7.36
C ALA A 244 1.42 -16.99 -7.61
N SER A 245 1.78 -18.21 -8.02
CA SER A 245 3.16 -18.61 -8.31
C SER A 245 4.17 -18.41 -7.15
N GLN A 246 3.71 -18.29 -5.90
CA GLN A 246 4.62 -18.28 -4.75
C GLN A 246 5.34 -19.63 -4.62
N ASP A 247 6.67 -19.63 -4.74
CA ASP A 247 7.49 -20.82 -4.60
C ASP A 247 7.83 -21.13 -3.13
N MET A 248 8.51 -22.27 -2.91
CA MET A 248 8.91 -22.70 -1.56
C MET A 248 9.92 -21.74 -0.92
N TYR A 249 10.73 -21.06 -1.72
CA TYR A 249 11.72 -20.10 -1.24
C TYR A 249 11.04 -18.91 -0.57
N TYR A 250 10.11 -18.25 -1.27
CA TYR A 250 9.38 -17.12 -0.71
C TYR A 250 8.39 -17.53 0.37
N SER A 251 7.78 -18.72 0.27
CA SER A 251 7.01 -19.31 1.37
C SER A 251 7.85 -19.37 2.65
N PHE A 252 9.09 -19.86 2.56
CA PHE A 252 9.98 -19.96 3.73
C PHE A 252 10.45 -18.58 4.23
N LYS A 253 10.69 -17.61 3.35
CA LYS A 253 11.00 -16.22 3.75
C LYS A 253 9.88 -15.59 4.56
N ILE A 254 8.63 -15.74 4.11
CA ILE A 254 7.44 -15.27 4.84
C ILE A 254 7.40 -15.89 6.24
N LEU A 255 7.57 -17.22 6.33
CA LEU A 255 7.53 -17.93 7.61
C LEU A 255 8.59 -17.43 8.61
N LYS A 256 9.83 -17.20 8.17
CA LYS A 256 10.91 -16.67 9.02
C LYS A 256 10.58 -15.27 9.57
N GLU A 257 9.98 -14.41 8.75
CA GLU A 257 9.61 -13.05 9.17
C GLU A 257 8.51 -13.03 10.24
N LEU A 258 7.64 -14.04 10.26
CA LEU A 258 6.46 -14.08 11.13
C LEU A 258 6.70 -14.88 12.41
N ILE A 259 7.22 -16.10 12.32
CA ILE A 259 7.28 -17.06 13.44
C ILE A 259 8.18 -16.56 14.58
N ASP A 260 9.23 -15.79 14.26
CA ASP A 260 10.08 -15.23 15.31
C ASP A 260 9.40 -14.08 16.08
N LYS A 261 8.45 -13.39 15.45
CA LYS A 261 7.72 -12.24 16.02
C LYS A 261 6.37 -12.61 16.60
N ASN A 262 5.79 -13.74 16.20
CA ASN A 262 4.52 -14.25 16.71
C ASN A 262 4.68 -15.66 17.29
N LYS A 263 4.46 -15.79 18.61
CA LYS A 263 4.56 -17.05 19.36
C LYS A 263 3.26 -17.83 19.48
N SER A 264 2.12 -17.30 19.05
CA SER A 264 0.84 -18.02 19.08
C SER A 264 0.71 -19.06 17.95
N ILE A 265 1.57 -18.98 16.93
CA ILE A 265 1.59 -19.91 15.79
C ILE A 265 1.90 -21.34 16.24
N LYS A 266 1.03 -22.28 15.87
CA LYS A 266 1.10 -23.72 16.17
C LYS A 266 1.05 -24.58 14.91
N ASN A 267 0.39 -24.12 13.85
CA ASN A 267 0.22 -24.87 12.62
C ASN A 267 0.75 -24.07 11.42
N CYS A 268 1.30 -24.78 10.44
CA CYS A 268 1.67 -24.22 9.14
C CYS A 268 1.14 -25.14 8.04
N ILE A 269 0.15 -24.67 7.28
CA ILE A 269 -0.36 -25.33 6.08
C ILE A 269 0.52 -24.88 4.90
N ILE A 270 1.16 -25.84 4.24
CA ILE A 270 2.04 -25.59 3.09
C ILE A 270 1.37 -26.20 1.86
N GLY A 271 0.77 -25.33 1.06
CA GLY A 271 0.13 -25.72 -0.19
C GLY A 271 1.15 -25.98 -1.29
N VAL A 272 1.12 -27.16 -1.86
CA VAL A 272 2.04 -27.61 -2.92
C VAL A 272 1.28 -28.31 -4.05
N ALA A 273 1.91 -28.37 -5.21
CA ALA A 273 1.55 -29.26 -6.30
C ALA A 273 2.65 -30.32 -6.46
N TYR A 274 2.39 -31.42 -7.16
CA TYR A 274 3.42 -32.45 -7.38
C TYR A 274 4.67 -31.90 -8.09
N TYR A 275 4.51 -30.88 -8.95
CA TYR A 275 5.62 -30.25 -9.65
C TYR A 275 6.36 -29.20 -8.80
N SER A 276 5.95 -28.90 -7.56
CA SER A 276 6.51 -27.77 -6.79
C SER A 276 8.02 -27.86 -6.53
N PHE A 277 8.61 -29.06 -6.45
CA PHE A 277 10.07 -29.19 -6.34
C PHE A 277 10.80 -28.74 -7.63
N HIS A 278 10.15 -28.80 -8.78
CA HIS A 278 10.70 -28.36 -10.07
C HIS A 278 10.41 -26.88 -10.37
N PHE A 279 9.70 -26.20 -9.48
CA PHE A 279 9.20 -24.85 -9.71
C PHE A 279 10.10 -23.80 -9.05
N ASP A 280 10.43 -22.77 -9.82
CA ASP A 280 11.23 -21.61 -9.40
C ASP A 280 10.56 -20.36 -9.98
N LEU A 281 10.12 -19.45 -9.11
CA LEU A 281 9.38 -18.26 -9.54
C LEU A 281 10.20 -17.40 -10.50
N SER A 282 11.52 -17.33 -10.30
CA SER A 282 12.41 -16.50 -11.13
C SER A 282 12.47 -16.96 -12.59
N LYS A 283 12.13 -18.23 -12.86
CA LYS A 283 12.13 -18.85 -14.19
C LYS A 283 10.73 -18.96 -14.81
N GLY A 284 9.70 -18.54 -14.06
CA GLY A 284 8.30 -18.59 -14.48
C GLY A 284 7.82 -17.32 -15.17
N SER A 285 6.62 -17.38 -15.79
CA SER A 285 5.97 -16.22 -16.40
C SER A 285 5.60 -15.11 -15.39
N GLU A 286 5.48 -15.48 -14.11
CA GLU A 286 5.12 -14.58 -13.01
C GLU A 286 6.34 -13.98 -12.28
N ALA A 287 7.55 -14.11 -12.86
CA ALA A 287 8.78 -13.63 -12.22
C ALA A 287 8.77 -12.12 -11.88
N PHE A 288 7.93 -11.33 -12.56
CA PHE A 288 7.72 -9.90 -12.23
C PHE A 288 7.30 -9.68 -10.77
N ARG A 289 6.64 -10.67 -10.13
CA ARG A 289 6.28 -10.62 -8.70
C ARG A 289 7.49 -10.52 -7.79
N ILE A 290 8.66 -11.00 -8.21
CA ILE A 290 9.88 -10.80 -7.45
C ILE A 290 10.21 -9.32 -7.35
N LYS A 291 10.11 -8.58 -8.47
CA LYS A 291 10.32 -7.13 -8.48
C LYS A 291 9.22 -6.38 -7.74
N ASP A 292 7.96 -6.75 -7.98
CA ASP A 292 6.81 -5.93 -7.57
C ASP A 292 6.26 -6.27 -6.17
N VAL A 293 6.62 -7.44 -5.62
CA VAL A 293 6.14 -7.95 -4.32
C VAL A 293 7.29 -8.33 -3.40
N TYR A 294 8.09 -9.33 -3.78
CA TYR A 294 8.99 -9.98 -2.82
C TYR A 294 10.28 -9.20 -2.53
N TYR A 295 10.91 -8.61 -3.54
CA TYR A 295 12.10 -7.78 -3.35
C TYR A 295 11.80 -6.54 -2.48
N PRO A 296 10.69 -5.81 -2.68
CA PRO A 296 10.28 -4.74 -1.76
C PRO A 296 10.12 -5.18 -0.30
N LEU A 297 9.58 -6.37 -0.06
CA LEU A 297 9.36 -6.93 1.28
C LEU A 297 10.64 -7.46 1.94
N PHE A 298 11.47 -8.18 1.20
CA PHE A 298 12.59 -8.96 1.75
C PHE A 298 13.97 -8.43 1.35
N LYS A 299 14.04 -7.47 0.43
CA LYS A 299 15.27 -7.01 -0.25
C LYS A 299 16.07 -8.18 -0.85
N ASP A 300 15.37 -9.21 -1.31
CA ASP A 300 15.95 -10.45 -1.82
C ASP A 300 15.28 -10.87 -3.13
N ARG A 301 16.09 -10.97 -4.18
CA ARG A 301 15.67 -11.33 -5.54
C ARG A 301 15.81 -12.82 -5.83
N HIS A 302 16.43 -13.57 -4.91
CA HIS A 302 16.81 -14.95 -5.15
C HIS A 302 17.58 -15.09 -6.47
N HIS A 303 17.05 -15.80 -7.47
CA HIS A 303 17.67 -15.97 -8.79
C HIS A 303 17.19 -14.98 -9.86
N TYR A 304 16.39 -13.97 -9.50
CA TYR A 304 15.87 -13.00 -10.46
C TYR A 304 16.89 -11.93 -10.80
N GLU A 305 17.44 -12.03 -12.01
CA GLU A 305 18.34 -11.04 -12.59
C GLU A 305 17.56 -9.85 -13.15
N ILE A 306 18.03 -8.62 -12.86
CA ILE A 306 17.46 -7.38 -13.41
C ILE A 306 18.57 -6.65 -14.18
N LEU A 307 18.25 -6.17 -15.38
CA LEU A 307 19.06 -5.17 -16.10
C LEU A 307 18.89 -3.81 -15.40
N ASP A 308 19.99 -3.20 -14.97
CA ASP A 308 20.10 -2.17 -13.92
C ASP A 308 19.15 -0.96 -13.96
N GLU A 309 18.50 -0.65 -15.09
CA GLU A 309 17.70 0.56 -15.28
C GLU A 309 16.31 0.53 -14.61
N GLN A 310 15.83 -0.61 -14.11
CA GLN A 310 14.51 -0.72 -13.46
C GLN A 310 14.54 -0.77 -11.92
N ASN A 311 15.71 -0.60 -11.31
CA ASN A 311 15.97 -0.93 -9.91
C ASN A 311 15.22 -0.07 -8.86
N ASN A 312 14.69 1.09 -9.23
CA ASN A 312 14.18 2.07 -8.26
C ASN A 312 12.72 2.48 -8.52
N ARG A 313 11.80 1.52 -8.72
CA ARG A 313 10.39 1.83 -8.39
C ARG A 313 10.23 1.81 -6.88
N GLU A 314 10.45 2.95 -6.25
CA GLU A 314 9.96 3.17 -4.89
C GLU A 314 8.46 2.90 -4.87
N HIS A 315 8.00 2.06 -3.95
CA HIS A 315 6.57 1.90 -3.73
C HIS A 315 5.95 3.25 -3.42
N ASP A 316 4.76 3.49 -3.96
CA ASP A 316 4.10 4.76 -3.74
C ASP A 316 3.76 4.91 -2.26
N SER A 317 4.30 5.95 -1.63
CA SER A 317 3.88 6.39 -0.30
C SER A 317 2.44 6.89 -0.38
N LEU A 318 1.67 6.63 0.67
CA LEU A 318 0.32 7.17 0.85
C LEU A 318 0.28 8.70 0.72
N GLU A 319 1.39 9.39 1.03
CA GLU A 319 1.52 10.84 0.83
C GLU A 319 1.25 11.30 -0.61
N LYS A 320 1.46 10.42 -1.62
CA LYS A 320 1.20 10.74 -3.04
C LYS A 320 -0.29 10.69 -3.41
N PHE A 321 -1.12 10.06 -2.58
CA PHE A 321 -2.55 9.85 -2.86
C PHE A 321 -3.46 10.75 -2.04
N VAL A 322 -2.94 11.37 -0.98
CA VAL A 322 -3.74 12.24 -0.12
C VAL A 322 -3.69 13.69 -0.56
N SER A 323 -4.64 14.49 -0.08
CA SER A 323 -4.67 15.93 -0.31
C SER A 323 -3.43 16.61 0.28
N ASN A 324 -3.10 17.80 -0.23
CA ASN A 324 -1.99 18.58 0.31
C ASN A 324 -2.21 18.96 1.79
N GLU A 325 -3.46 19.25 2.17
CA GLU A 325 -3.86 19.54 3.55
C GLU A 325 -3.50 18.37 4.46
N SER A 326 -3.92 17.16 4.09
CA SER A 326 -3.63 15.94 4.80
C SER A 326 -2.11 15.72 4.93
N ARG A 327 -1.39 15.84 3.81
CA ARG A 327 0.08 15.67 3.78
C ARG A 327 0.82 16.63 4.69
N ILE A 328 0.37 17.88 4.81
CA ILE A 328 1.02 18.91 5.63
C ILE A 328 0.66 18.78 7.10
N LEU A 329 -0.61 18.58 7.39
CA LEU A 329 -1.10 18.55 8.76
C LEU A 329 -0.68 17.27 9.47
N LEU A 330 -0.67 16.13 8.77
CA LEU A 330 -0.50 14.82 9.39
C LEU A 330 0.74 14.08 8.89
N ASP A 331 1.27 13.25 9.78
CA ASP A 331 2.17 12.16 9.46
C ASP A 331 1.33 11.01 8.90
N ILE A 332 1.10 11.05 7.59
CA ILE A 332 0.22 10.13 6.87
C ILE A 332 0.69 8.68 6.97
N ASN A 333 2.00 8.44 6.91
CA ASN A 333 2.55 7.09 7.02
C ASN A 333 2.25 6.46 8.38
N SER A 334 2.18 7.27 9.44
CA SER A 334 1.80 6.79 10.78
C SER A 334 0.33 6.41 10.92
N LEU A 335 -0.54 6.81 9.97
CA LEU A 335 -1.97 6.51 9.94
C LEU A 335 -2.33 5.33 9.05
N GLU A 336 -1.48 4.97 8.07
CA GLU A 336 -1.72 3.87 7.12
C GLU A 336 -2.18 2.59 7.84
N SER A 337 -1.46 2.15 8.86
CA SER A 337 -1.80 0.93 9.60
C SER A 337 -3.16 1.00 10.31
N LYS A 338 -3.53 2.15 10.90
CA LYS A 338 -4.83 2.32 11.57
C LYS A 338 -5.98 2.28 10.56
N ILE A 339 -5.79 2.86 9.38
CA ILE A 339 -6.78 2.85 8.31
C ILE A 339 -6.94 1.43 7.75
N MET A 340 -5.83 0.70 7.58
CA MET A 340 -5.87 -0.70 7.16
C MET A 340 -6.52 -1.62 8.21
N ASP A 341 -6.31 -1.37 9.50
CA ASP A 341 -7.01 -2.10 10.57
C ASP A 341 -8.54 -1.88 10.48
N LEU A 342 -8.99 -0.65 10.19
CA LEU A 342 -10.41 -0.36 9.93
C LEU A 342 -10.93 -1.10 8.69
N TYR A 343 -10.14 -1.10 7.61
CA TYR A 343 -10.48 -1.82 6.38
C TYR A 343 -10.67 -3.32 6.65
N TYR A 344 -9.72 -3.97 7.31
CA TYR A 344 -9.81 -5.41 7.60
C TYR A 344 -10.90 -5.76 8.62
N LYS A 345 -11.22 -4.84 9.53
CA LYS A 345 -12.37 -5.03 10.41
C LYS A 345 -13.69 -5.10 9.64
N ASN A 346 -13.79 -4.38 8.52
CA ASN A 346 -14.99 -4.32 7.69
C ASN A 346 -15.02 -5.42 6.61
N GLU A 347 -13.92 -5.58 5.86
CA GLU A 347 -13.84 -6.50 4.72
C GLU A 347 -13.36 -7.92 5.08
N GLY A 348 -12.72 -8.08 6.24
CA GLY A 348 -12.08 -9.33 6.66
C GLY A 348 -10.65 -9.50 6.10
N LEU A 349 -9.95 -10.52 6.59
CA LEU A 349 -8.52 -10.77 6.32
C LEU A 349 -8.24 -11.56 5.02
N SER A 350 -9.27 -11.80 4.20
CA SER A 350 -9.15 -12.63 3.00
C SER A 350 -8.54 -11.87 1.83
N TYR A 351 -7.74 -12.58 1.02
CA TYR A 351 -7.31 -12.07 -0.29
C TYR A 351 -8.54 -11.84 -1.18
N PHE A 352 -9.34 -12.88 -1.43
CA PHE A 352 -10.59 -12.67 -2.16
C PHE A 352 -11.61 -11.93 -1.30
N ASN A 353 -12.15 -10.84 -1.82
CA ASN A 353 -13.05 -9.92 -1.14
C ASN A 353 -14.06 -9.31 -2.13
N SER A 354 -14.79 -8.28 -1.70
CA SER A 354 -15.81 -7.60 -2.52
C SER A 354 -15.27 -6.96 -3.81
N HIS A 355 -13.99 -6.61 -3.86
CA HIS A 355 -13.33 -5.95 -5.00
C HIS A 355 -12.50 -6.92 -5.85
N ILE A 356 -11.87 -7.91 -5.23
CA ILE A 356 -11.06 -8.93 -5.90
C ILE A 356 -11.71 -10.28 -5.68
N VAL A 357 -12.47 -10.77 -6.67
CA VAL A 357 -13.12 -12.08 -6.60
C VAL A 357 -12.28 -13.12 -7.33
N ARG A 358 -12.39 -14.39 -6.92
CA ARG A 358 -11.69 -15.53 -7.55
C ARG A 358 -11.81 -15.53 -9.07
N LYS A 359 -13.00 -15.20 -9.60
CA LYS A 359 -13.28 -15.15 -11.02
C LYS A 359 -12.37 -14.19 -11.79
N ASN A 360 -11.92 -13.08 -11.19
CA ASN A 360 -11.00 -12.14 -11.83
C ASN A 360 -9.65 -12.78 -12.20
N ALA A 361 -9.28 -13.88 -11.54
CA ALA A 361 -8.01 -14.57 -11.73
C ALA A 361 -8.17 -15.95 -12.40
N SER A 362 -9.35 -16.23 -12.99
CA SER A 362 -9.58 -17.47 -13.75
C SER A 362 -8.71 -17.53 -15.00
N LEU A 363 -8.13 -18.70 -15.27
CA LEU A 363 -7.40 -18.96 -16.52
C LEU A 363 -8.30 -18.98 -17.76
N LEU A 364 -9.62 -18.98 -17.58
CA LEU A 364 -10.63 -18.98 -18.64
C LEU A 364 -11.13 -17.57 -18.99
N GLY A 365 -10.60 -16.53 -18.33
CA GLY A 365 -11.09 -15.16 -18.47
C GLY A 365 -12.56 -15.05 -18.04
N ASP A 366 -13.39 -14.47 -18.89
CA ASP A 366 -14.81 -14.26 -18.58
C ASP A 366 -15.67 -15.54 -18.70
N GLN A 367 -15.14 -16.60 -19.32
CA GLN A 367 -15.86 -17.85 -19.54
C GLN A 367 -15.90 -18.71 -18.27
N SER A 368 -17.04 -19.35 -18.01
CA SER A 368 -17.15 -20.38 -16.97
C SER A 368 -16.63 -21.72 -17.48
N LEU A 369 -15.98 -22.51 -16.61
CA LEU A 369 -15.61 -23.88 -16.92
C LEU A 369 -16.85 -24.69 -17.36
N LEU A 370 -17.97 -24.52 -16.68
CA LEU A 370 -19.21 -25.27 -16.93
C LEU A 370 -19.82 -24.98 -18.31
N ASP A 371 -19.57 -23.81 -18.88
CA ASP A 371 -20.09 -23.40 -20.20
C ASP A 371 -19.26 -23.94 -21.36
N LEU A 372 -18.09 -24.54 -21.09
CA LEU A 372 -17.22 -25.08 -22.13
C LEU A 372 -17.68 -26.48 -22.57
N THR A 373 -17.51 -26.77 -23.86
CA THR A 373 -17.68 -28.14 -24.36
C THR A 373 -16.61 -29.06 -23.78
N VAL A 374 -16.92 -30.35 -23.68
CA VAL A 374 -16.00 -31.36 -23.14
C VAL A 374 -14.68 -31.38 -23.93
N GLU A 375 -14.73 -31.25 -25.26
CA GLU A 375 -13.54 -31.22 -26.11
C GLU A 375 -12.64 -30.02 -25.76
N LYS A 376 -13.24 -28.84 -25.56
CA LYS A 376 -12.48 -27.64 -25.20
C LYS A 376 -11.87 -27.77 -23.80
N LYS A 377 -12.60 -28.34 -22.84
CA LYS A 377 -12.07 -28.63 -21.49
C LYS A 377 -10.85 -29.55 -21.56
N ILE A 378 -10.92 -30.64 -22.33
CA ILE A 378 -9.80 -31.58 -22.53
C ILE A 378 -8.58 -30.87 -23.14
N VAL A 379 -8.77 -30.08 -24.20
CA VAL A 379 -7.67 -29.37 -24.86
C VAL A 379 -6.99 -28.38 -23.92
N LEU A 380 -7.77 -27.57 -23.19
CA LEU A 380 -7.22 -26.58 -22.26
C LEU A 380 -6.53 -27.23 -21.06
N GLY A 381 -7.12 -28.29 -20.50
CA GLY A 381 -6.53 -29.04 -19.40
C GLY A 381 -5.21 -29.70 -19.81
N LYS A 382 -5.15 -30.28 -21.01
CA LYS A 382 -3.92 -30.83 -21.59
C LYS A 382 -2.84 -29.77 -21.79
N ASP A 383 -3.17 -28.62 -22.38
CA ASP A 383 -2.20 -27.53 -22.54
C ASP A 383 -1.64 -27.06 -21.18
N ARG A 384 -2.53 -26.86 -20.21
CA ARG A 384 -2.15 -26.46 -18.85
C ARG A 384 -1.20 -27.47 -18.21
N ALA A 385 -1.51 -28.76 -18.31
CA ALA A 385 -0.65 -29.83 -17.80
C ALA A 385 0.70 -29.89 -18.53
N GLN A 386 0.71 -29.75 -19.86
CA GLN A 386 1.93 -29.71 -20.65
C GLN A 386 2.85 -28.53 -20.29
N ARG A 387 2.28 -27.36 -19.98
CA ARG A 387 3.05 -26.23 -19.45
C ARG A 387 3.76 -26.57 -18.14
N HIS A 388 3.12 -27.31 -17.25
CA HIS A 388 3.75 -27.78 -16.00
C HIS A 388 4.76 -28.91 -16.25
N ASN A 389 4.47 -29.86 -17.16
CA ASN A 389 5.39 -30.96 -17.52
C ASN A 389 6.74 -30.46 -18.06
N LYS A 390 6.79 -29.26 -18.67
CA LYS A 390 8.05 -28.62 -19.08
C LYS A 390 9.04 -28.41 -17.93
N ALA A 391 8.55 -28.37 -16.67
CA ALA A 391 9.39 -28.17 -15.50
C ALA A 391 10.28 -29.38 -15.16
N LEU A 392 9.97 -30.60 -15.64
CA LEU A 392 10.73 -31.83 -15.35
C LEU A 392 12.24 -31.74 -15.66
N LYS A 393 12.62 -30.83 -16.56
CA LYS A 393 14.02 -30.58 -16.95
C LYS A 393 14.81 -29.82 -15.88
N HIS A 394 14.18 -29.21 -14.88
CA HIS A 394 14.81 -28.31 -13.91
C HIS A 394 15.45 -29.04 -12.72
N LYS A 395 16.42 -29.92 -13.00
CA LYS A 395 17.07 -30.75 -11.97
C LYS A 395 17.85 -29.95 -10.91
N GLU A 396 18.43 -28.80 -11.26
CA GLU A 396 19.10 -27.95 -10.27
C GLU A 396 18.11 -27.25 -9.34
N THR A 397 16.96 -26.81 -9.86
CA THR A 397 15.86 -26.27 -9.04
C THR A 397 15.34 -27.32 -8.05
N VAL A 398 15.27 -28.59 -8.46
CA VAL A 398 14.92 -29.70 -7.56
C VAL A 398 15.88 -29.80 -6.38
N LYS A 399 17.19 -29.84 -6.62
CA LYS A 399 18.20 -29.95 -5.56
C LYS A 399 18.12 -28.79 -4.58
N GLU A 400 17.91 -27.59 -5.09
CA GLU A 400 17.75 -26.41 -4.24
C GLU A 400 16.46 -26.47 -3.42
N ASN A 401 15.32 -26.75 -4.07
CA ASN A 401 14.02 -26.79 -3.39
C ASN A 401 13.95 -27.92 -2.36
N GLU A 402 14.65 -29.04 -2.57
CA GLU A 402 14.84 -30.06 -1.54
C GLU A 402 15.49 -29.48 -0.29
N LYS A 403 16.56 -28.71 -0.46
CA LYS A 403 17.27 -28.06 0.65
C LYS A 403 16.37 -27.02 1.34
N VAL A 404 15.72 -26.15 0.56
CA VAL A 404 14.80 -25.12 1.06
C VAL A 404 13.66 -25.75 1.86
N PHE A 405 13.05 -26.81 1.33
CA PHE A 405 11.94 -27.50 1.99
C PHE A 405 12.39 -28.22 3.27
N SER A 406 13.53 -28.90 3.24
CA SER A 406 14.12 -29.53 4.44
C SER A 406 14.44 -28.49 5.53
N ASP A 407 15.04 -27.36 5.15
CA ASP A 407 15.34 -26.25 6.07
C ASP A 407 14.05 -25.64 6.65
N MET A 408 13.00 -25.52 5.84
CA MET A 408 11.69 -25.04 6.27
C MET A 408 11.03 -25.99 7.28
N LEU A 409 11.02 -27.30 7.02
CA LEU A 409 10.50 -28.30 7.96
C LEU A 409 11.29 -28.29 9.28
N LYS A 410 12.62 -28.27 9.18
CA LYS A 410 13.52 -28.19 10.35
C LYS A 410 13.23 -26.94 11.19
N TYR A 411 13.06 -25.79 10.54
CA TYR A 411 12.75 -24.53 11.20
C TYR A 411 11.41 -24.61 11.94
N LEU A 412 10.36 -25.11 11.28
CA LEU A 412 9.03 -25.27 11.87
C LEU A 412 9.04 -26.24 13.06
N ASN A 413 9.66 -27.42 12.91
CA ASN A 413 9.76 -28.41 13.99
C ASN A 413 10.55 -27.88 15.18
N LYS A 414 11.67 -27.16 14.96
CA LYS A 414 12.43 -26.51 16.04
C LYS A 414 11.60 -25.47 16.81
N LYS A 415 10.60 -24.87 16.16
CA LYS A 415 9.68 -23.90 16.76
C LYS A 415 8.41 -24.54 17.31
N ASN A 416 8.34 -25.88 17.35
CA ASN A 416 7.15 -26.64 17.75
C ASN A 416 5.90 -26.30 16.92
N ILE A 417 6.09 -25.93 15.66
CA ILE A 417 5.01 -25.68 14.71
C ILE A 417 4.82 -26.93 13.86
N LYS A 418 3.57 -27.41 13.77
CA LYS A 418 3.19 -28.59 12.98
C LYS A 418 3.04 -28.22 11.50
N PRO A 419 3.90 -28.76 10.60
CA PRO A 419 3.72 -28.60 9.17
C PRO A 419 2.65 -29.57 8.64
N ILE A 420 1.77 -29.06 7.79
CA ILE A 420 0.70 -29.80 7.10
C ILE A 420 0.87 -29.53 5.60
N ILE A 421 1.41 -30.52 4.88
CA ILE A 421 1.61 -30.42 3.44
C ILE A 421 0.29 -30.78 2.75
N VAL A 422 -0.19 -29.91 1.86
CA VAL A 422 -1.49 -30.10 1.20
C VAL A 422 -1.30 -30.11 -0.31
N VAL A 423 -1.79 -31.15 -0.96
CA VAL A 423 -1.92 -31.23 -2.42
C VAL A 423 -3.40 -31.11 -2.76
N PHE A 424 -3.73 -30.19 -3.65
CA PHE A 424 -5.12 -29.81 -3.93
C PHE A 424 -5.73 -30.64 -5.07
N PRO A 425 -7.06 -30.86 -5.06
CA PRO A 425 -7.76 -31.46 -6.19
C PRO A 425 -7.77 -30.51 -7.38
N THR A 426 -7.87 -31.10 -8.57
CA THR A 426 -8.01 -30.40 -9.86
C THR A 426 -9.02 -31.11 -10.74
N THR A 427 -9.36 -30.52 -11.89
CA THR A 427 -10.19 -31.21 -12.87
C THR A 427 -9.49 -32.44 -13.45
N VAL A 428 -10.28 -33.44 -13.88
CA VAL A 428 -9.80 -34.61 -14.66
C VAL A 428 -9.09 -34.18 -15.94
N TYR A 429 -9.55 -33.09 -16.56
CA TYR A 429 -8.99 -32.54 -17.79
C TYR A 429 -7.53 -32.11 -17.63
N TYR A 430 -7.12 -31.71 -16.42
CA TYR A 430 -5.74 -31.38 -16.10
C TYR A 430 -4.96 -32.59 -15.56
N LYS A 431 -5.48 -33.26 -14.53
CA LYS A 431 -4.68 -34.28 -13.80
C LYS A 431 -4.33 -35.50 -14.63
N ASP A 432 -5.20 -35.92 -15.55
CA ASP A 432 -4.96 -37.08 -16.42
C ASP A 432 -3.82 -36.83 -17.44
N HIS A 433 -3.36 -35.58 -17.55
CA HIS A 433 -2.28 -35.16 -18.45
C HIS A 433 -1.03 -34.66 -17.71
N LEU A 434 -1.05 -34.64 -16.38
CA LEU A 434 0.11 -34.32 -15.57
C LEU A 434 1.06 -35.53 -15.55
N ASP A 435 2.36 -35.29 -15.76
CA ASP A 435 3.34 -36.37 -15.82
C ASP A 435 3.46 -37.09 -14.46
N SER A 436 3.29 -38.42 -14.48
CA SER A 436 3.36 -39.27 -13.28
C SER A 436 4.71 -39.20 -12.56
N ALA A 437 5.79 -38.83 -13.26
CA ALA A 437 7.12 -38.67 -12.66
C ALA A 437 7.13 -37.62 -11.54
N PHE A 438 6.29 -36.58 -11.62
CA PHE A 438 6.17 -35.60 -10.54
C PHE A 438 5.68 -36.22 -9.25
N LYS A 439 4.64 -37.06 -9.31
CA LYS A 439 4.05 -37.70 -8.13
C LYS A 439 5.02 -38.69 -7.50
N GLU A 440 5.67 -39.51 -8.33
CA GLU A 440 6.69 -40.46 -7.87
C GLU A 440 7.83 -39.73 -7.16
N GLU A 441 8.41 -38.71 -7.80
CA GLU A 441 9.50 -37.93 -7.25
C GLU A 441 9.09 -37.17 -5.98
N PHE A 442 7.90 -36.58 -5.95
CA PHE A 442 7.33 -35.89 -4.78
C PHE A 442 7.27 -36.82 -3.56
N TYR A 443 6.67 -38.01 -3.71
CA TYR A 443 6.55 -38.96 -2.61
C TYR A 443 7.89 -39.57 -2.19
N ASN A 444 8.81 -39.82 -3.13
CA ASN A 444 10.17 -40.26 -2.81
C ASN A 444 10.90 -39.25 -1.90
N LYS A 445 10.78 -37.95 -2.19
CA LYS A 445 11.33 -36.89 -1.34
C LYS A 445 10.62 -36.80 0.00
N LEU A 446 9.29 -36.80 0.03
CA LEU A 446 8.54 -36.76 1.30
C LEU A 446 8.86 -37.94 2.21
N ASN A 447 9.00 -39.15 1.67
CA ASN A 447 9.41 -40.33 2.43
C ASN A 447 10.82 -40.20 3.01
N THR A 448 11.71 -39.48 2.32
CA THR A 448 13.05 -39.15 2.83
C THR A 448 12.94 -38.14 3.96
N PHE A 449 12.20 -37.04 3.79
CA PHE A 449 12.02 -36.03 4.84
C PHE A 449 11.33 -36.55 6.09
N LYS A 450 10.38 -37.51 5.97
CA LYS A 450 9.71 -38.14 7.13
C LYS A 450 10.67 -38.88 8.07
N LYS A 451 11.88 -39.24 7.61
CA LYS A 451 12.90 -39.88 8.46
C LYS A 451 13.53 -38.89 9.44
N GLU A 452 13.52 -37.60 9.12
CA GLU A 452 14.25 -36.56 9.86
C GLU A 452 13.33 -35.49 10.46
N HIS A 453 12.12 -35.33 9.91
CA HIS A 453 11.19 -34.25 10.24
C HIS A 453 9.79 -34.77 10.54
N ILE A 454 9.07 -34.05 11.40
CA ILE A 454 7.69 -34.33 11.78
C ILE A 454 6.75 -33.44 10.97
N PHE A 455 5.92 -34.03 10.11
CA PHE A 455 4.88 -33.32 9.37
C PHE A 455 3.77 -34.27 8.94
N SER A 456 2.63 -33.71 8.54
CA SER A 456 1.51 -34.47 7.98
C SER A 456 1.32 -34.13 6.50
N VAL A 457 0.72 -35.07 5.76
CA VAL A 457 0.42 -34.90 4.34
C VAL A 457 -1.07 -35.14 4.15
N VAL A 458 -1.73 -34.17 3.51
CA VAL A 458 -3.14 -34.22 3.12
C VAL A 458 -3.18 -34.10 1.60
N ASP A 459 -3.12 -35.24 0.93
CA ASP A 459 -3.18 -35.30 -0.53
C ASP A 459 -4.62 -35.49 -0.99
N LEU A 460 -5.14 -34.46 -1.65
CA LEU A 460 -6.51 -34.42 -2.17
C LEU A 460 -6.55 -34.55 -3.69
N PHE A 461 -5.40 -34.71 -4.37
CA PHE A 461 -5.31 -34.66 -5.83
C PHE A 461 -6.14 -35.75 -6.52
N GLU A 462 -6.14 -36.95 -5.96
CA GLU A 462 -6.85 -38.12 -6.49
C GLU A 462 -8.21 -38.37 -5.83
N ARG A 463 -8.72 -37.43 -5.04
CA ARG A 463 -9.99 -37.63 -4.35
C ARG A 463 -11.15 -37.58 -5.34
N ASN A 464 -12.03 -38.59 -5.25
CA ASN A 464 -13.18 -38.75 -6.14
C ASN A 464 -14.42 -37.95 -5.70
N ASP A 465 -14.41 -37.37 -4.50
CA ASP A 465 -15.52 -36.54 -4.04
C ASP A 465 -15.50 -35.13 -4.66
N PHE A 466 -14.40 -34.69 -5.30
CA PHE A 466 -14.34 -33.43 -6.04
C PHE A 466 -14.79 -33.59 -7.50
N ASN A 467 -15.55 -32.63 -8.00
CA ASN A 467 -16.03 -32.58 -9.38
C ASN A 467 -15.84 -31.19 -10.01
N GLU A 468 -16.20 -31.02 -11.29
CA GLU A 468 -15.97 -29.75 -11.98
C GLU A 468 -16.75 -28.55 -11.42
N ASN A 469 -17.83 -28.78 -10.66
CA ASN A 469 -18.53 -27.69 -9.97
C ASN A 469 -17.77 -27.17 -8.73
N ASP A 470 -16.72 -27.88 -8.28
CA ASP A 470 -15.82 -27.42 -7.22
C ASP A 470 -14.64 -26.59 -7.80
N CYS A 471 -14.60 -26.39 -9.12
CA CYS A 471 -13.46 -25.82 -9.85
C CYS A 471 -13.79 -24.49 -10.52
N LEU A 472 -12.88 -23.53 -10.38
CA LEU A 472 -12.95 -22.25 -11.07
C LEU A 472 -12.50 -22.40 -12.53
N ASP A 473 -11.43 -23.16 -12.74
CA ASP A 473 -10.83 -23.46 -14.03
C ASP A 473 -10.22 -24.88 -14.03
N LEU A 474 -9.22 -25.14 -14.86
CA LEU A 474 -8.65 -26.47 -15.07
C LEU A 474 -7.91 -26.99 -13.84
N ASP A 475 -7.23 -26.11 -13.09
CA ASP A 475 -6.36 -26.48 -11.97
C ASP A 475 -6.54 -25.65 -10.69
N HIS A 476 -7.53 -24.74 -10.64
CA HIS A 476 -7.89 -23.98 -9.43
C HIS A 476 -9.33 -24.26 -8.99
N LEU A 477 -9.51 -24.29 -7.67
CA LEU A 477 -10.81 -24.42 -7.03
C LEU A 477 -11.55 -23.07 -7.03
N ASP A 478 -12.88 -23.16 -7.06
CA ASP A 478 -13.74 -22.02 -6.78
C ASP A 478 -13.99 -21.88 -5.26
N LEU A 479 -14.96 -21.05 -4.87
CA LEU A 479 -15.29 -20.87 -3.46
C LEU A 479 -15.83 -22.15 -2.82
N GLU A 480 -16.69 -22.91 -3.50
CA GLU A 480 -17.30 -24.13 -2.96
C GLU A 480 -16.25 -25.24 -2.79
N GLY A 481 -15.39 -25.43 -3.79
CA GLY A 481 -14.25 -26.34 -3.69
C GLY A 481 -13.30 -25.95 -2.53
N ALA A 482 -13.03 -24.65 -2.36
CA ALA A 482 -12.20 -24.16 -1.26
C ALA A 482 -12.82 -24.42 0.12
N ILE A 483 -14.14 -24.24 0.28
CA ILE A 483 -14.86 -24.57 1.51
C ILE A 483 -14.73 -26.06 1.83
N LYS A 484 -14.85 -26.92 0.82
CA LYS A 484 -14.73 -28.36 0.98
C LYS A 484 -13.34 -28.79 1.42
N VAL A 485 -12.28 -28.27 0.79
CA VAL A 485 -10.89 -28.48 1.24
C VAL A 485 -10.70 -27.97 2.67
N THR A 486 -11.22 -26.79 2.99
CA THR A 486 -11.14 -26.19 4.33
C THR A 486 -11.78 -27.09 5.40
N ASN A 487 -12.94 -27.68 5.10
CA ASN A 487 -13.62 -28.62 5.99
C ASN A 487 -12.80 -29.91 6.22
N ILE A 488 -12.09 -30.39 5.20
CA ILE A 488 -11.17 -31.52 5.36
C ILE A 488 -10.01 -31.12 6.27
N LEU A 489 -9.39 -29.96 6.03
CA LEU A 489 -8.24 -29.47 6.81
C LEU A 489 -8.57 -29.23 8.29
N ASN A 490 -9.81 -28.87 8.61
CA ASN A 490 -10.29 -28.74 9.99
C ASN A 490 -10.14 -30.02 10.84
N ASN A 491 -10.01 -31.20 10.21
CA ASN A 491 -9.75 -32.46 10.92
C ASN A 491 -8.27 -32.71 11.18
N HIS A 492 -7.38 -31.92 10.60
CA HIS A 492 -5.92 -32.05 10.73
C HIS A 492 -5.28 -30.98 11.61
N LEU A 493 -6.02 -29.91 11.91
CA LEU A 493 -5.63 -28.87 12.85
C LEU A 493 -5.87 -29.32 14.29
N THR A 494 -4.85 -29.15 15.14
CA THR A 494 -4.89 -29.48 16.57
C THR A 494 -5.21 -28.27 17.42
#